data_AF-A0A3D6DMM8-F1
#
_entry.id   AF-A0A3D6DMM8-F1
#
_cell.length_a   1.000
_cell.length_b   1.000
_cell.length_c   1.000
_cell.angle_alpha   90.00
_cell.angle_beta   90.00
_cell.angle_gamma   90.00
#
_symmetry.space_group_name_H-M   'P 1'
#
loop_
_entity.id
_entity.type
_entity.pdbx_description
1 polymer ?
#
loop_
_entity_poly.entity_id
_entity_poly.type
_entity_poly.pdbx_seq_one_letter_code
_entity_poly.pdbx_strand_id
1 'polypeptide(L)'
;AGFEADDIIGTLAKQAEKEDYTTYMVTPDKDFAQLVSENIFMYRPARMGNGIEIWGVPEVQEKFEIESPEQVIDYLGMMGDSVDNIPGLPGVGDKTAKKFLKQFGSMENLLDNLDQVQGKLKEKIEANKDLGVLSKKLATIITDVPVEFNAKDYELSTPDMEAATAIFEELEFRRIQENFRKIFSLSTKAAPTESTSASKPTTTPAAAQFDLFNPPPGQGTAVPESSRESQQSVIHHYQWVNSATGRRLLLEKLMRQNSVCFDTETTGLDALQAELVGIAFSWEQKKGYYLALPPERAAAQIILEGFRPFFENEEIEKIGHNLKYDLKVLLKYDLKVAGPLYDTMIAHYLINPDMRHNMDILAETYLNYSPQSITELIGKKGKNQGSMRDVPLDQQTQYAVEDADITLQLKHHFEKELAEADTTALFKTVELPLVQVLTDMEAEGINLNVKFLKELSKTLNADISILEKDIFEEVGETFNLASPKQLGVILFEKLKLVDKPKKTKTGQYSTAEDILSYLSKEHPIVAKILEWRSLQKLENTYVSALPNDLNPNTKRIHTVYNQAVAATGRLSSNNPNLQNIPIRTPRGQEVR
;
A
#
# COMPACT_ATOMS: atom_id res chain seq x y z
N ALA A 1 -33.27 24.44 -20.41
CA ALA A 1 -32.99 23.55 -19.27
C ALA A 1 -32.43 22.26 -19.85
N GLY A 2 -31.36 21.73 -19.28
CA GLY A 2 -30.80 20.43 -19.69
C GLY A 2 -31.53 19.27 -19.01
N PHE A 3 -31.21 18.05 -19.41
CA PHE A 3 -31.61 16.80 -18.75
C PHE A 3 -30.43 16.27 -17.93
N GLU A 4 -30.70 15.54 -16.87
CA GLU A 4 -29.66 14.93 -16.03
C GLU A 4 -29.21 13.58 -16.61
N ALA A 5 -28.07 13.07 -16.14
CA ALA A 5 -27.57 11.76 -16.57
C ALA A 5 -28.60 10.65 -16.26
N ASP A 6 -29.32 10.80 -15.16
CA ASP A 6 -30.31 9.82 -14.69
C ASP A 6 -31.52 9.74 -15.64
N ASP A 7 -31.96 10.89 -16.15
CA ASP A 7 -33.03 10.98 -17.16
C ASP A 7 -32.61 10.29 -18.47
N ILE A 8 -31.37 10.49 -18.90
CA ILE A 8 -30.83 9.88 -20.12
C ILE A 8 -30.74 8.35 -19.95
N ILE A 9 -30.18 7.87 -18.83
CA ILE A 9 -30.06 6.44 -18.55
C ILE A 9 -31.45 5.81 -18.43
N GLY A 10 -32.38 6.46 -17.72
CA GLY A 10 -33.74 5.97 -17.56
C GLY A 10 -34.50 5.88 -18.88
N THR A 11 -34.37 6.89 -19.74
CA THR A 11 -34.96 6.88 -21.08
C THR A 11 -34.37 5.74 -21.93
N LEU A 12 -33.04 5.59 -21.99
CA LEU A 12 -32.39 4.55 -22.78
C LEU A 12 -32.72 3.14 -22.26
N ALA A 13 -32.76 2.94 -20.95
CA ALA A 13 -33.14 1.66 -20.37
C ALA A 13 -34.57 1.25 -20.75
N LYS A 14 -35.52 2.19 -20.73
CA LYS A 14 -36.90 1.94 -21.17
C LYS A 14 -37.05 1.75 -22.67
N GLN A 15 -36.20 2.37 -23.49
CA GLN A 15 -36.18 2.11 -24.93
C GLN A 15 -35.58 0.74 -25.25
N ALA A 16 -34.45 0.37 -24.62
CA ALA A 16 -33.82 -0.94 -24.77
C ALA A 16 -34.73 -2.08 -24.29
N GLU A 17 -35.48 -1.89 -23.21
CA GLU A 17 -36.51 -2.83 -22.74
C GLU A 17 -37.58 -3.12 -23.81
N LYS A 18 -38.01 -2.10 -24.57
CA LYS A 18 -39.00 -2.28 -25.66
C LYS A 18 -38.45 -3.08 -26.84
N GLU A 19 -37.13 -3.11 -26.99
CA GLU A 19 -36.41 -3.93 -27.97
C GLU A 19 -36.00 -5.32 -27.43
N ASP A 20 -36.52 -5.71 -26.26
CA ASP A 20 -36.29 -7.01 -25.61
C ASP A 20 -34.85 -7.23 -25.09
N TYR A 21 -34.12 -6.14 -24.82
CA TYR A 21 -32.80 -6.21 -24.19
C TYR A 21 -32.89 -6.31 -22.66
N THR A 22 -32.09 -7.22 -22.10
CA THR A 22 -31.81 -7.24 -20.66
C THR A 22 -30.84 -6.11 -20.31
N THR A 23 -31.32 -5.11 -19.56
CA THR A 23 -30.56 -3.90 -19.23
C THR A 23 -30.09 -3.92 -17.77
N TYR A 24 -28.81 -3.65 -17.55
CA TYR A 24 -28.24 -3.49 -16.20
C TYR A 24 -27.81 -2.04 -15.99
N MET A 25 -28.52 -1.31 -15.12
CA MET A 25 -28.17 0.06 -14.73
C MET A 25 -27.11 0.03 -13.64
N VAL A 26 -25.87 0.40 -13.96
CA VAL A 26 -24.73 0.34 -13.03
C VAL A 26 -24.67 1.62 -12.18
N THR A 27 -25.30 1.59 -11.01
CA THR A 27 -25.35 2.76 -10.10
C THR A 27 -25.57 2.34 -8.64
N PRO A 28 -24.95 3.02 -7.66
CA PRO A 28 -25.29 2.85 -6.25
C PRO A 28 -26.55 3.65 -5.85
N ASP A 29 -27.10 4.46 -6.74
CA ASP A 29 -28.18 5.40 -6.43
C ASP A 29 -29.54 4.72 -6.37
N LYS A 30 -30.20 4.83 -5.22
CA LYS A 30 -31.47 4.16 -4.94
C LYS A 30 -32.61 4.69 -5.82
N ASP A 31 -32.47 5.87 -6.42
CA ASP A 31 -33.53 6.52 -7.18
C ASP A 31 -33.87 5.73 -8.45
N PHE A 32 -32.86 5.07 -9.03
CA PHE A 32 -33.03 4.16 -10.16
C PHE A 32 -33.85 2.91 -9.85
N ALA A 33 -34.12 2.61 -8.58
CA ALA A 33 -35.01 1.51 -8.22
C ALA A 33 -36.44 1.73 -8.76
N GLN A 34 -36.83 2.97 -9.07
CA GLN A 34 -38.12 3.29 -9.70
C GLN A 34 -38.26 2.76 -11.15
N LEU A 35 -37.14 2.47 -11.82
CA LEU A 35 -37.12 2.07 -13.24
C LEU A 35 -37.03 0.55 -13.44
N VAL A 36 -36.77 -0.20 -12.36
CA VAL A 36 -36.60 -1.66 -12.35
C VAL A 36 -37.87 -2.37 -12.84
N SER A 37 -37.68 -3.36 -13.70
CA SER A 37 -38.75 -4.15 -14.33
C SER A 37 -38.29 -5.60 -14.55
N GLU A 38 -39.04 -6.40 -15.32
CA GLU A 38 -38.64 -7.79 -15.62
C GLU A 38 -37.33 -7.87 -16.42
N ASN A 39 -37.07 -6.89 -17.30
CA ASN A 39 -35.88 -6.84 -18.15
C ASN A 39 -34.87 -5.76 -17.73
N ILE A 40 -35.19 -4.90 -16.75
CA ILE A 40 -34.31 -3.84 -16.25
C ILE A 40 -33.90 -4.14 -14.82
N PHE A 41 -32.59 -4.29 -14.60
CA PHE A 41 -31.99 -4.59 -13.31
C PHE A 41 -31.09 -3.45 -12.84
N MET A 42 -31.00 -3.26 -11.53
CA MET A 42 -30.05 -2.33 -10.93
C MET A 42 -28.80 -3.09 -10.49
N TYR A 43 -27.63 -2.68 -10.97
CA TYR A 43 -26.34 -3.29 -10.64
C TYR A 43 -25.55 -2.36 -9.71
N ARG A 44 -25.45 -2.74 -8.43
CA ARG A 44 -24.76 -1.94 -7.41
C ARG A 44 -23.30 -2.40 -7.28
N PRO A 45 -22.31 -1.56 -7.62
CA PRO A 45 -20.91 -1.94 -7.54
C PRO A 45 -20.48 -2.16 -6.08
N ALA A 46 -19.56 -3.10 -5.89
CA ALA A 46 -19.03 -3.47 -4.57
C ALA A 46 -18.42 -2.28 -3.83
N ARG A 47 -19.01 -1.88 -2.69
CA ARG A 47 -18.41 -0.92 -1.75
C ARG A 47 -17.74 -1.66 -0.59
N MET A 48 -16.52 -1.25 -0.26
CA MET A 48 -15.80 -1.63 0.97
C MET A 48 -15.61 -3.15 1.20
N GLY A 49 -15.66 -3.97 0.15
CA GLY A 49 -15.43 -5.41 0.21
C GLY A 49 -16.68 -6.29 0.36
N ASN A 50 -17.88 -5.74 0.19
CA ASN A 50 -19.09 -6.52 -0.07
C ASN A 50 -19.12 -7.02 -1.53
N GLY A 51 -19.86 -8.09 -1.81
CA GLY A 51 -20.09 -8.57 -3.17
C GLY A 51 -20.91 -7.58 -4.02
N ILE A 52 -20.97 -7.83 -5.32
CA ILE A 52 -21.90 -7.14 -6.23
C ILE A 52 -23.34 -7.48 -5.82
N GLU A 53 -24.20 -6.46 -5.73
CA GLU A 53 -25.63 -6.65 -5.48
C GLU A 53 -26.41 -6.31 -6.75
N ILE A 54 -27.29 -7.22 -7.18
CA ILE A 54 -28.20 -7.00 -8.31
C ILE A 54 -29.61 -6.93 -7.73
N TRP A 55 -30.33 -5.85 -8.00
CA TRP A 55 -31.73 -5.71 -7.59
C TRP A 55 -32.63 -5.82 -8.83
N GLY A 56 -33.52 -6.81 -8.81
CA GLY A 56 -34.70 -6.88 -9.67
C GLY A 56 -35.94 -6.47 -8.89
N VAL A 57 -37.12 -6.73 -9.48
CA VAL A 57 -38.42 -6.40 -8.86
C VAL A 57 -38.56 -6.98 -7.43
N PRO A 58 -38.23 -8.25 -7.15
CA PRO A 58 -38.38 -8.82 -5.81
C PRO A 58 -37.50 -8.14 -4.76
N GLU A 59 -36.25 -7.85 -5.10
CA GLU A 59 -35.29 -7.24 -4.17
C GLU A 59 -35.69 -5.78 -3.86
N VAL A 60 -36.19 -5.04 -4.85
CA VAL A 60 -36.72 -3.68 -4.65
C VAL A 60 -37.96 -3.72 -3.75
N GLN A 61 -38.91 -4.63 -4.02
CA GLN A 61 -40.10 -4.82 -3.19
C GLN A 61 -39.75 -5.14 -1.73
N GLU A 62 -38.81 -6.06 -1.50
CA GLU A 62 -38.36 -6.43 -0.15
C GLU A 62 -37.65 -5.25 0.55
N LYS A 63 -36.76 -4.55 -0.15
CA LYS A 63 -35.95 -3.47 0.43
C LYS A 63 -36.80 -2.29 0.90
N PHE A 64 -37.73 -1.85 0.05
CA PHE A 64 -38.57 -0.69 0.30
C PHE A 64 -39.91 -1.07 0.95
N GLU A 65 -40.22 -2.35 1.11
CA GLU A 65 -41.51 -2.85 1.62
C GLU A 65 -42.71 -2.33 0.81
N ILE A 66 -42.56 -2.35 -0.52
CA ILE A 66 -43.53 -1.85 -1.50
C ILE A 66 -44.04 -2.99 -2.40
N GLU A 67 -45.17 -2.77 -3.08
CA GLU A 67 -45.81 -3.72 -3.98
C GLU A 67 -45.34 -3.55 -5.44
N SER A 68 -44.97 -2.34 -5.86
CA SER A 68 -44.48 -2.03 -7.21
C SER A 68 -43.27 -1.10 -7.16
N PRO A 69 -42.24 -1.28 -8.02
CA PRO A 69 -41.10 -0.37 -8.13
C PRO A 69 -41.48 1.10 -8.34
N GLU A 70 -42.61 1.40 -9.00
CA GLU A 70 -43.11 2.77 -9.20
C GLU A 70 -43.37 3.51 -7.87
N GLN A 71 -43.70 2.78 -6.80
CA GLN A 71 -43.93 3.35 -5.47
C GLN A 71 -42.64 3.84 -4.81
N VAL A 72 -41.45 3.56 -5.38
CA VAL A 72 -40.19 4.18 -4.94
C VAL A 72 -40.27 5.70 -5.11
N ILE A 73 -40.95 6.19 -6.14
CA ILE A 73 -41.14 7.63 -6.38
C ILE A 73 -41.95 8.26 -5.23
N ASP A 74 -43.03 7.59 -4.81
CA ASP A 74 -43.82 8.02 -3.66
C ASP A 74 -43.02 7.95 -2.35
N TYR A 75 -42.23 6.90 -2.17
CA TYR A 75 -41.36 6.72 -1.00
C TYR A 75 -40.35 7.88 -0.87
N LEU A 76 -39.64 8.20 -1.96
CA LEU A 76 -38.66 9.28 -2.01
C LEU A 76 -39.33 10.65 -1.87
N GLY A 77 -40.47 10.86 -2.53
CA GLY A 77 -41.25 12.10 -2.40
C GLY A 77 -41.74 12.36 -0.98
N MET A 78 -42.08 11.31 -0.22
CA MET A 78 -42.47 11.42 1.19
C MET A 78 -41.28 11.62 2.13
N MET A 79 -40.23 10.82 1.98
CA MET A 79 -39.06 10.83 2.87
C MET A 79 -38.16 12.05 2.65
N GLY A 80 -38.06 12.52 1.40
CA GLY A 80 -37.05 13.45 0.95
C GLY A 80 -35.68 12.79 0.75
N ASP A 81 -34.80 13.51 0.07
CA ASP A 81 -33.40 13.16 -0.09
C ASP A 81 -32.52 14.38 0.22
N SER A 82 -31.71 14.27 1.28
CA SER A 82 -30.78 15.32 1.67
C SER A 82 -29.60 15.48 0.70
N VAL A 83 -29.27 14.44 -0.07
CA VAL A 83 -28.17 14.48 -1.05
C VAL A 83 -28.58 15.33 -2.24
N ASP A 84 -29.79 15.14 -2.74
CA ASP A 84 -30.34 15.83 -3.92
C ASP A 84 -31.17 17.07 -3.56
N ASN A 85 -31.08 17.53 -2.31
CA ASN A 85 -31.83 18.66 -1.76
C ASN A 85 -33.36 18.53 -1.96
N ILE A 86 -33.88 17.31 -1.97
CA ILE A 86 -35.31 17.02 -2.04
C ILE A 86 -35.89 17.10 -0.61
N PRO A 87 -36.77 18.07 -0.31
CA PRO A 87 -37.17 18.37 1.06
C PRO A 87 -38.09 17.33 1.70
N GLY A 88 -38.93 16.66 0.91
CA GLY A 88 -39.89 15.65 1.40
C GLY A 88 -41.01 16.22 2.27
N LEU A 89 -41.74 15.33 2.95
CA LEU A 89 -42.79 15.71 3.90
C LEU A 89 -42.24 15.84 5.32
N PRO A 90 -42.35 17.02 5.98
CA PRO A 90 -41.80 17.23 7.31
C PRO A 90 -42.33 16.25 8.36
N GLY A 91 -41.41 15.43 8.92
CA GLY A 91 -41.74 14.43 9.95
C GLY A 91 -42.06 13.03 9.42
N VAL A 92 -41.99 12.83 8.09
CA VAL A 92 -42.06 11.51 7.47
C VAL A 92 -40.63 11.03 7.19
N GLY A 93 -40.18 9.99 7.90
CA GLY A 93 -38.92 9.30 7.63
C GLY A 93 -39.16 7.90 7.07
N ASP A 94 -38.08 7.15 6.82
CA ASP A 94 -38.10 5.79 6.24
C ASP A 94 -39.24 4.89 6.76
N LYS A 95 -39.31 4.64 8.08
CA LYS A 95 -40.35 3.77 8.67
C LYS A 95 -41.77 4.27 8.47
N THR A 96 -41.95 5.59 8.45
CA THR A 96 -43.26 6.22 8.31
C THR A 96 -43.73 6.19 6.87
N ALA A 97 -42.81 6.45 5.91
CA ALA A 97 -43.09 6.35 4.48
C ALA A 97 -43.50 4.93 4.09
N LYS A 98 -42.76 3.91 4.54
CA LYS A 98 -43.12 2.49 4.33
C LYS A 98 -44.51 2.14 4.87
N LYS A 99 -44.81 2.59 6.10
CA LYS A 99 -46.13 2.38 6.72
C LYS A 99 -47.26 3.01 5.89
N PHE A 100 -47.05 4.23 5.40
CA PHE A 100 -48.04 4.95 4.60
C PHE A 100 -48.24 4.31 3.23
N LEU A 101 -47.18 3.88 2.56
CA LEU A 101 -47.29 3.15 1.29
C LEU A 101 -48.03 1.83 1.47
N LYS A 102 -47.76 1.09 2.55
CA LYS A 102 -48.48 -0.15 2.86
C LYS A 102 -49.97 0.06 3.19
N GLN A 103 -50.33 1.24 3.72
CA GLN A 103 -51.71 1.55 4.11
C GLN A 103 -52.53 2.21 2.99
N PHE A 104 -51.92 3.10 2.21
CA PHE A 104 -52.60 3.96 1.24
C PHE A 104 -52.19 3.71 -0.21
N GLY A 105 -51.12 2.95 -0.45
CA GLY A 105 -50.63 2.61 -1.79
C GLY A 105 -49.80 3.74 -2.44
N SER A 106 -50.31 4.96 -2.50
CA SER A 106 -49.63 6.10 -3.15
C SER A 106 -49.65 7.37 -2.29
N MET A 107 -48.82 8.35 -2.66
CA MET A 107 -48.83 9.65 -1.99
C MET A 107 -50.12 10.42 -2.22
N GLU A 108 -50.73 10.32 -3.40
CA GLU A 108 -52.01 10.95 -3.69
C GLU A 108 -53.12 10.39 -2.78
N ASN A 109 -53.17 9.06 -2.62
CA ASN A 109 -54.15 8.41 -1.75
C ASN A 109 -53.95 8.78 -0.28
N LEU A 110 -52.70 8.97 0.18
CA LEU A 110 -52.41 9.49 1.52
C LEU A 110 -52.97 10.91 1.69
N LEU A 111 -52.76 11.78 0.69
CA LEU A 111 -53.20 13.17 0.71
C LEU A 111 -54.72 13.33 0.60
N ASP A 112 -55.41 12.36 0.01
CA ASP A 112 -56.87 12.31 -0.09
C ASP A 112 -57.52 11.67 1.16
N ASN A 113 -56.77 10.88 1.95
CA ASN A 113 -57.23 10.19 3.15
C ASN A 113 -56.56 10.68 4.44
N LEU A 114 -56.22 11.97 4.52
CA LEU A 114 -55.52 12.56 5.67
C LEU A 114 -56.25 12.39 7.01
N ASP A 115 -57.56 12.11 7.00
CA ASP A 115 -58.36 11.84 8.20
C ASP A 115 -57.97 10.57 8.94
N GLN A 116 -57.29 9.64 8.27
CA GLN A 116 -56.78 8.41 8.87
C GLN A 116 -55.38 8.59 9.50
N VAL A 117 -54.75 9.75 9.32
CA VAL A 117 -53.43 10.07 9.89
C VAL A 117 -53.61 10.76 11.25
N GLN A 118 -53.02 10.19 12.30
CA GLN A 118 -53.22 10.66 13.68
C GLN A 118 -52.18 11.71 14.13
N GLY A 119 -52.65 12.72 14.90
CA GLY A 119 -51.82 13.63 15.68
C GLY A 119 -51.17 14.78 14.89
N LYS A 120 -50.10 15.37 15.46
CA LYS A 120 -49.35 16.52 14.90
C LYS A 120 -48.72 16.28 13.52
N LEU A 121 -48.65 15.02 13.08
CA LEU A 121 -48.13 14.67 11.76
C LEU A 121 -49.14 15.01 10.65
N LYS A 122 -50.45 14.90 10.92
CA LYS A 122 -51.52 15.30 9.98
C LYS A 122 -51.40 16.78 9.62
N GLU A 123 -51.33 17.64 10.63
CA GLU A 123 -51.21 19.11 10.47
C GLU A 123 -49.96 19.49 9.66
N LYS A 124 -48.85 18.77 9.83
CA LYS A 124 -47.61 19.00 9.08
C LYS A 124 -47.70 18.58 7.62
N ILE A 125 -48.31 17.43 7.33
CA ILE A 125 -48.50 16.95 5.96
C ILE A 125 -49.49 17.86 5.22
N GLU A 126 -50.57 18.26 5.89
CA GLU A 126 -51.58 19.17 5.33
C GLU A 126 -51.00 20.55 5.01
N ALA A 127 -50.18 21.11 5.91
CA ALA A 127 -49.52 22.40 5.68
C ALA A 127 -48.41 22.36 4.61
N ASN A 128 -47.92 21.17 4.22
CA ASN A 128 -46.82 21.00 3.27
C ASN A 128 -47.20 20.09 2.09
N LYS A 129 -48.50 20.00 1.74
CA LYS A 129 -48.99 19.17 0.63
C LYS A 129 -48.29 19.49 -0.68
N ASP A 130 -48.17 20.78 -1.01
CA ASP A 130 -47.51 21.24 -2.24
C ASP A 130 -46.02 20.90 -2.28
N LEU A 131 -45.36 20.88 -1.11
CA LEU A 131 -43.96 20.51 -0.97
C LEU A 131 -43.74 19.01 -1.22
N GLY A 132 -44.66 18.16 -0.77
CA GLY A 132 -44.63 16.72 -1.05
C GLY A 132 -44.83 16.43 -2.54
N VAL A 133 -45.80 17.10 -3.17
CA VAL A 133 -46.04 16.99 -4.63
C VAL A 133 -44.82 17.45 -5.43
N LEU A 134 -44.21 18.56 -5.03
CA LEU A 134 -42.96 19.04 -5.64
C LEU A 134 -41.81 18.03 -5.42
N SER A 135 -41.66 17.48 -4.22
CA SER A 135 -40.61 16.51 -3.89
C SER A 135 -40.76 15.23 -4.72
N LYS A 136 -41.99 14.72 -4.88
CA LYS A 136 -42.29 13.58 -5.76
C LYS A 136 -41.89 13.88 -7.20
N LYS A 137 -42.23 15.08 -7.70
CA LYS A 137 -41.86 15.50 -9.06
C LYS A 137 -40.33 15.58 -9.24
N LEU A 138 -39.60 16.08 -8.24
CA LEU A 138 -38.14 16.16 -8.27
C LEU A 138 -37.48 14.77 -8.22
N ALA A 139 -38.05 13.82 -7.47
CA ALA A 139 -37.55 12.45 -7.37
C ALA A 139 -37.92 11.56 -8.58
N THR A 140 -38.79 12.04 -9.48
CA THR A 140 -39.23 11.27 -10.65
C THR A 140 -38.20 11.41 -11.77
N ILE A 141 -37.60 10.30 -12.18
CA ILE A 141 -36.69 10.27 -13.33
C ILE A 141 -37.50 10.43 -14.63
N ILE A 142 -37.08 11.37 -15.47
CA ILE A 142 -37.72 11.64 -16.75
C ILE A 142 -37.33 10.54 -17.75
N THR A 143 -38.32 9.91 -18.37
CA THR A 143 -38.11 8.77 -19.29
C THR A 143 -38.43 9.09 -20.76
N ASP A 144 -38.69 10.35 -21.08
CA ASP A 144 -39.02 10.87 -22.41
C ASP A 144 -38.01 11.91 -22.93
N VAL A 145 -36.74 11.76 -22.55
CA VAL A 145 -35.63 12.57 -23.07
C VAL A 145 -35.50 12.37 -24.59
N PRO A 146 -35.20 13.41 -25.40
CA PRO A 146 -35.05 13.30 -26.86
C PRO A 146 -33.73 12.62 -27.27
N VAL A 147 -33.56 11.37 -26.86
CA VAL A 147 -32.49 10.44 -27.25
C VAL A 147 -33.11 9.20 -27.88
N GLU A 148 -32.40 8.58 -28.83
CA GLU A 148 -32.85 7.38 -29.53
C GLU A 148 -31.85 6.26 -29.25
N PHE A 149 -32.34 5.13 -28.75
CA PHE A 149 -31.57 3.93 -28.54
C PHE A 149 -31.28 3.26 -29.89
N ASN A 150 -30.01 2.98 -30.14
CA ASN A 150 -29.55 2.24 -31.31
C ASN A 150 -28.54 1.20 -30.84
N ALA A 151 -28.93 -0.07 -30.85
CA ALA A 151 -28.13 -1.17 -30.32
C ALA A 151 -26.68 -1.21 -30.83
N LYS A 152 -26.45 -0.81 -32.10
CA LYS A 152 -25.11 -0.83 -32.71
C LYS A 152 -24.14 0.14 -32.05
N ASP A 153 -24.63 1.26 -31.54
CA ASP A 153 -23.79 2.29 -30.92
C ASP A 153 -23.31 1.88 -29.51
N TYR A 154 -23.95 0.86 -28.92
CA TYR A 154 -23.63 0.31 -27.60
C TYR A 154 -22.92 -1.06 -27.67
N GLU A 155 -22.55 -1.53 -28.86
CA GLU A 155 -21.71 -2.71 -29.01
C GLU A 155 -20.29 -2.43 -28.47
N LEU A 156 -19.77 -3.34 -27.64
CA LEU A 156 -18.43 -3.20 -27.08
C LEU A 156 -17.39 -3.28 -28.20
N SER A 157 -16.78 -2.13 -28.54
CA SER A 157 -15.72 -2.04 -29.53
C SER A 157 -14.36 -2.49 -28.97
N THR A 158 -13.47 -2.91 -29.87
CA THR A 158 -12.07 -3.17 -29.51
C THR A 158 -11.33 -1.85 -29.32
N PRO A 159 -10.76 -1.58 -28.14
CA PRO A 159 -10.07 -0.32 -27.89
C PRO A 159 -8.74 -0.23 -28.65
N ASP A 160 -8.30 0.99 -28.93
CA ASP A 160 -6.96 1.25 -29.44
C ASP A 160 -5.92 0.97 -28.34
N MET A 161 -5.20 -0.14 -28.50
CA MET A 161 -4.25 -0.64 -27.52
C MET A 161 -3.02 0.25 -27.38
N GLU A 162 -2.61 0.94 -28.45
CA GLU A 162 -1.43 1.82 -28.43
C GLU A 162 -1.79 3.12 -27.72
N ALA A 163 -2.90 3.75 -28.10
CA ALA A 163 -3.38 4.98 -27.47
C ALA A 163 -3.70 4.78 -25.98
N ALA A 164 -4.36 3.67 -25.62
CA ALA A 164 -4.64 3.36 -24.21
C ALA A 164 -3.37 3.06 -23.41
N THR A 165 -2.39 2.37 -24.01
CA THR A 165 -1.10 2.09 -23.36
C THR A 165 -0.36 3.38 -23.02
N ALA A 166 -0.32 4.35 -23.94
CA ALA A 166 0.33 5.64 -23.71
C ALA A 166 -0.27 6.38 -22.49
N ILE A 167 -1.60 6.40 -22.39
CA ILE A 167 -2.31 7.03 -21.25
C ILE A 167 -2.04 6.27 -19.94
N PHE A 168 -2.05 4.93 -19.96
CA PHE A 168 -1.75 4.16 -18.75
C PHE A 168 -0.31 4.33 -18.28
N GLU A 169 0.63 4.53 -19.20
CA GLU A 169 2.03 4.82 -18.88
C GLU A 169 2.19 6.22 -18.29
N GLU A 170 1.54 7.23 -18.88
CA GLU A 170 1.50 8.60 -18.36
C GLU A 170 0.90 8.68 -16.95
N LEU A 171 -0.16 7.91 -16.69
CA LEU A 171 -0.84 7.87 -15.38
C LEU A 171 -0.28 6.81 -14.42
N GLU A 172 0.78 6.10 -14.80
CA GLU A 172 1.44 5.03 -14.01
C GLU A 172 0.51 3.87 -13.57
N PHE A 173 -0.58 3.62 -14.29
CA PHE A 173 -1.59 2.61 -13.97
C PHE A 173 -1.19 1.19 -14.43
N ARG A 174 0.04 0.77 -14.11
CA ARG A 174 0.68 -0.48 -14.58
C ARG A 174 -0.17 -1.73 -14.37
N ARG A 175 -0.78 -1.88 -13.19
CA ARG A 175 -1.63 -3.05 -12.87
C ARG A 175 -2.96 -3.05 -13.64
N ILE A 176 -3.53 -1.87 -13.89
CA ILE A 176 -4.75 -1.74 -14.69
C ILE A 176 -4.43 -2.00 -16.16
N GLN A 177 -3.29 -1.51 -16.65
CA GLN A 177 -2.78 -1.79 -17.99
C GLN A 177 -2.62 -3.30 -18.25
N GLU A 178 -2.03 -4.03 -17.30
CA GLU A 178 -1.94 -5.50 -17.39
C GLU A 178 -3.32 -6.16 -17.48
N ASN A 179 -4.26 -5.75 -16.63
CA ASN A 179 -5.61 -6.30 -16.63
C ASN A 179 -6.38 -5.95 -17.90
N PHE A 180 -6.24 -4.71 -18.38
CA PHE A 180 -6.81 -4.23 -19.63
C PHE A 180 -6.30 -5.07 -20.81
N ARG A 181 -4.97 -5.27 -20.90
CA ARG A 181 -4.37 -6.16 -21.89
C ARG A 181 -4.91 -7.59 -21.76
N LYS A 182 -5.06 -8.14 -20.56
CA LYS A 182 -5.64 -9.50 -20.37
C LYS A 182 -7.09 -9.58 -20.86
N ILE A 183 -7.93 -8.61 -20.53
CA ILE A 183 -9.36 -8.59 -20.91
C ILE A 183 -9.50 -8.57 -22.44
N PHE A 184 -8.77 -7.69 -23.12
CA PHE A 184 -8.91 -7.50 -24.58
C PHE A 184 -8.00 -8.40 -25.43
N SER A 185 -6.96 -9.03 -24.86
CA SER A 185 -6.16 -10.05 -25.58
C SER A 185 -6.84 -11.40 -25.66
N LEU A 186 -7.72 -11.72 -24.70
CA LEU A 186 -8.53 -12.94 -24.69
C LEU A 186 -9.64 -12.89 -25.75
N SER A 187 -10.18 -11.71 -26.10
CA SER A 187 -11.21 -11.58 -27.14
C SER A 187 -10.66 -11.72 -28.56
N THR A 188 -9.35 -11.55 -28.76
CA THR A 188 -8.69 -11.70 -30.08
C THR A 188 -8.29 -13.13 -30.45
N LYS A 189 -8.51 -14.14 -29.60
CA LYS A 189 -8.20 -15.55 -29.90
C LYS A 189 -9.46 -16.38 -30.16
N ALA A 190 -10.13 -16.12 -31.28
CA ALA A 190 -11.01 -17.07 -31.93
C ALA A 190 -10.29 -17.72 -33.13
N ALA A 191 -9.26 -18.52 -32.84
CA ALA A 191 -8.74 -19.55 -33.75
C ALA A 191 -7.95 -20.58 -32.92
N PRO A 192 -8.25 -21.89 -33.01
CA PRO A 192 -7.60 -22.90 -32.20
C PRO A 192 -6.27 -23.31 -32.84
N THR A 193 -5.21 -23.37 -32.04
CA THR A 193 -4.08 -24.24 -32.34
C THR A 193 -3.57 -24.82 -31.03
N GLU A 194 -3.63 -26.15 -30.96
CA GLU A 194 -3.20 -26.96 -29.83
C GLU A 194 -1.68 -26.82 -29.61
N SER A 195 -1.27 -26.71 -28.34
CA SER A 195 -0.07 -27.42 -27.87
C SER A 195 -0.11 -27.63 -26.35
N THR A 196 -0.06 -28.92 -26.05
CA THR A 196 0.04 -29.68 -24.79
C THR A 196 0.99 -29.15 -23.70
N SER A 197 0.41 -28.99 -22.51
CA SER A 197 0.79 -29.49 -21.18
C SER A 197 2.27 -29.59 -20.74
N ALA A 198 2.58 -29.01 -19.58
CA ALA A 198 3.32 -29.68 -18.50
C ALA A 198 2.98 -29.07 -17.13
N SER A 199 2.92 -29.93 -16.10
CA SER A 199 2.24 -29.69 -14.82
C SER A 199 3.18 -29.66 -13.60
N LYS A 200 2.72 -28.94 -12.54
CA LYS A 200 2.99 -29.04 -11.08
C LYS A 200 4.23 -28.33 -10.50
N PRO A 201 4.31 -28.07 -9.16
CA PRO A 201 3.36 -28.35 -8.07
C PRO A 201 3.00 -27.14 -7.16
N THR A 202 1.91 -27.32 -6.42
CA THR A 202 1.40 -26.47 -5.33
C THR A 202 2.15 -26.74 -4.03
N THR A 203 2.76 -25.70 -3.43
CA THR A 203 3.18 -25.71 -2.02
C THR A 203 2.77 -24.39 -1.35
N THR A 204 2.01 -24.53 -0.26
CA THR A 204 1.57 -23.47 0.66
C THR A 204 2.74 -22.79 1.38
N PRO A 205 2.81 -21.46 1.45
CA PRO A 205 3.68 -20.77 2.40
C PRO A 205 2.98 -20.59 3.75
N ALA A 206 3.64 -21.07 4.80
CA ALA A 206 3.36 -20.71 6.19
C ALA A 206 3.63 -19.22 6.43
N ALA A 207 2.96 -18.68 7.45
CA ALA A 207 2.97 -17.29 7.88
C ALA A 207 4.39 -16.69 7.99
N ALA A 208 4.79 -15.94 6.97
CA ALA A 208 5.85 -14.95 7.06
C ALA A 208 5.17 -13.59 7.22
N GLN A 209 5.51 -12.90 8.30
CA GLN A 209 5.13 -11.52 8.58
C GLN A 209 5.55 -10.65 7.39
N PHE A 210 4.57 -10.14 6.64
CA PHE A 210 4.80 -9.29 5.48
C PHE A 210 5.43 -7.97 5.95
N ASP A 211 6.68 -7.74 5.56
CA ASP A 211 7.35 -6.45 5.70
C ASP A 211 6.79 -5.50 4.63
N LEU A 212 5.66 -4.86 4.96
CA LEU A 212 4.90 -3.99 4.07
C LEU A 212 5.57 -2.60 3.89
N PHE A 213 6.56 -2.29 4.71
CA PHE A 213 7.13 -0.93 4.83
C PHE A 213 8.54 -0.80 4.28
N ASN A 214 9.16 -1.87 3.79
CA ASN A 214 10.43 -1.78 3.07
C ASN A 214 10.71 -3.01 2.18
N PRO A 215 10.33 -3.01 0.89
CA PRO A 215 10.97 -3.89 -0.05
C PRO A 215 12.43 -3.41 -0.25
N PRO A 216 13.44 -4.30 -0.21
CA PRO A 216 14.78 -3.92 -0.63
C PRO A 216 14.79 -3.46 -2.10
N PRO A 217 15.85 -2.74 -2.53
CA PRO A 217 16.07 -2.45 -3.94
C PRO A 217 15.95 -3.74 -4.78
N GLY A 218 15.32 -3.66 -5.95
CA GLY A 218 15.23 -4.80 -6.88
C GLY A 218 14.00 -5.72 -6.74
N GLN A 219 12.84 -5.24 -6.29
CA GLN A 219 11.57 -5.96 -6.55
C GLN A 219 11.10 -5.75 -8.00
N GLY A 220 11.87 -6.27 -8.95
CA GLY A 220 11.45 -6.43 -10.34
C GLY A 220 10.52 -7.64 -10.47
N THR A 221 9.23 -7.40 -10.71
CA THR A 221 8.40 -8.38 -11.42
C THR A 221 8.82 -8.37 -12.89
N ALA A 222 9.02 -9.56 -13.46
CA ALA A 222 9.44 -9.77 -14.84
C ALA A 222 8.66 -8.89 -15.84
N VAL A 223 9.41 -8.20 -16.70
CA VAL A 223 8.94 -7.30 -17.75
C VAL A 223 8.35 -8.12 -18.92
N PRO A 224 7.14 -7.82 -19.41
CA PRO A 224 6.82 -7.99 -20.82
C PRO A 224 7.42 -6.80 -21.60
N GLU A 225 8.12 -7.06 -22.72
CA GLU A 225 8.81 -6.10 -23.60
C GLU A 225 8.33 -4.64 -23.44
N SER A 226 9.17 -3.81 -22.80
CA SER A 226 8.88 -2.39 -22.59
C SER A 226 9.53 -1.56 -23.70
N SER A 227 8.86 -0.50 -24.13
CA SER A 227 9.35 0.56 -25.03
C SER A 227 10.44 1.45 -24.43
N ARG A 228 10.87 1.17 -23.19
CA ARG A 228 11.81 2.01 -22.42
C ARG A 228 13.25 1.81 -22.86
N GLU A 229 14.06 2.85 -22.63
CA GLU A 229 15.50 2.72 -22.73
C GLU A 229 16.03 1.75 -21.66
N SER A 230 17.12 1.07 -21.98
CA SER A 230 17.86 0.18 -21.10
C SER A 230 19.33 0.22 -21.47
N GLN A 231 20.14 -0.43 -20.64
CA GLN A 231 21.58 -0.53 -20.83
C GLN A 231 21.97 -1.01 -22.23
N GLN A 232 21.18 -1.91 -22.82
CA GLN A 232 21.45 -2.47 -24.15
C GLN A 232 21.10 -1.52 -25.30
N SER A 233 20.17 -0.59 -25.07
CA SER A 233 19.69 0.37 -26.08
C SER A 233 20.46 1.69 -26.10
N VAL A 234 21.10 2.05 -24.98
CA VAL A 234 21.79 3.34 -24.81
C VAL A 234 23.30 3.14 -24.91
N ILE A 235 23.97 4.00 -25.68
CA ILE A 235 25.44 4.02 -25.74
C ILE A 235 25.98 4.67 -24.45
N HIS A 236 26.84 3.92 -23.74
CA HIS A 236 27.45 4.33 -22.48
C HIS A 236 28.93 3.91 -22.42
N HIS A 237 29.69 4.54 -21.53
CA HIS A 237 31.13 4.29 -21.35
C HIS A 237 31.45 3.98 -19.89
N TYR A 238 31.23 2.72 -19.51
CA TYR A 238 31.54 2.21 -18.18
C TYR A 238 32.83 1.40 -18.21
N GLN A 239 33.72 1.63 -17.24
CA GLN A 239 35.03 0.96 -17.19
C GLN A 239 35.42 0.63 -15.75
N TRP A 240 36.12 -0.48 -15.53
CA TRP A 240 36.67 -0.80 -14.22
C TRP A 240 38.10 -0.31 -14.05
N VAL A 241 38.50 -0.16 -12.78
CA VAL A 241 39.82 0.25 -12.36
C VAL A 241 40.35 -0.75 -11.34
N ASN A 242 41.28 -1.62 -11.78
CA ASN A 242 41.88 -2.67 -10.94
C ASN A 242 43.42 -2.58 -10.81
N SER A 243 44.07 -1.62 -11.47
CA SER A 243 45.52 -1.41 -11.42
C SER A 243 45.91 -0.22 -10.55
N ALA A 244 47.11 -0.23 -9.96
CA ALA A 244 47.60 0.87 -9.14
C ALA A 244 47.67 2.21 -9.90
N THR A 245 48.16 2.18 -11.15
CA THR A 245 48.21 3.37 -12.02
C THR A 245 46.81 3.88 -12.34
N GLY A 246 45.88 2.98 -12.66
CA GLY A 246 44.49 3.35 -12.92
C GLY A 246 43.83 4.00 -11.71
N ARG A 247 44.05 3.46 -10.50
CA ARG A 247 43.51 4.01 -9.23
C ARG A 247 44.01 5.44 -8.97
N ARG A 248 45.31 5.69 -9.17
CA ARG A 248 45.88 7.04 -9.05
C ARG A 248 45.25 8.02 -10.05
N LEU A 249 45.12 7.62 -11.31
CA LEU A 249 44.50 8.46 -12.34
C LEU A 249 43.01 8.72 -12.07
N LEU A 250 42.29 7.73 -11.54
CA LEU A 250 40.90 7.90 -11.12
C LEU A 250 40.80 8.93 -10.00
N LEU A 251 41.63 8.81 -8.95
CA LEU A 251 41.66 9.77 -7.86
C LEU A 251 41.96 11.20 -8.35
N GLU A 252 42.95 11.37 -9.24
CA GLU A 252 43.26 12.69 -9.83
C GLU A 252 42.07 13.29 -10.60
N LYS A 253 41.23 12.45 -11.21
CA LYS A 253 40.00 12.91 -11.88
C LYS A 253 38.92 13.27 -10.87
N LEU A 254 38.70 12.44 -9.86
CA LEU A 254 37.71 12.66 -8.79
C LEU A 254 37.97 13.98 -8.06
N MET A 255 39.22 14.26 -7.70
CA MET A 255 39.62 15.47 -6.98
C MET A 255 39.45 16.78 -7.79
N ARG A 256 39.15 16.69 -9.10
CA ARG A 256 38.86 17.87 -9.95
C ARG A 256 37.37 18.15 -10.09
N GLN A 257 36.51 17.26 -9.58
CA GLN A 257 35.08 17.42 -9.70
C GLN A 257 34.53 18.18 -8.49
N ASN A 258 33.45 18.93 -8.70
CA ASN A 258 32.73 19.58 -7.60
C ASN A 258 31.65 18.68 -7.00
N SER A 259 31.17 17.70 -7.77
CA SER A 259 30.10 16.78 -7.37
C SER A 259 30.31 15.44 -8.05
N VAL A 260 30.17 14.35 -7.31
CA VAL A 260 30.37 12.97 -7.79
C VAL A 260 29.32 12.07 -7.17
N CYS A 261 28.62 11.30 -8.01
CA CYS A 261 27.80 10.18 -7.57
C CYS A 261 28.68 8.96 -7.31
N PHE A 262 28.42 8.27 -6.21
CA PHE A 262 29.05 7.00 -5.92
C PHE A 262 28.04 5.99 -5.36
N ASP A 263 28.35 4.73 -5.54
CA ASP A 263 27.54 3.62 -5.03
C ASP A 263 28.46 2.47 -4.58
N THR A 264 28.06 1.75 -3.52
CA THR A 264 28.85 0.65 -2.95
C THR A 264 28.24 -0.72 -3.21
N GLU A 265 29.03 -1.58 -3.85
CA GLU A 265 28.65 -2.97 -4.06
C GLU A 265 29.15 -3.85 -2.92
N THR A 266 28.30 -4.73 -2.39
CA THR A 266 28.66 -5.54 -1.22
C THR A 266 28.21 -7.00 -1.35
N THR A 267 28.63 -7.83 -0.38
CA THR A 267 28.23 -9.24 -0.30
C THR A 267 26.84 -9.47 0.30
N GLY A 268 26.14 -8.44 0.78
CA GLY A 268 24.82 -8.64 1.40
C GLY A 268 24.10 -7.38 1.86
N LEU A 269 22.84 -7.53 2.27
CA LEU A 269 21.94 -6.41 2.59
C LEU A 269 22.16 -5.79 3.98
N ASP A 270 22.85 -6.49 4.89
CA ASP A 270 23.19 -5.92 6.22
C ASP A 270 24.52 -5.18 6.12
N ALA A 271 24.48 -3.85 6.04
CA ALA A 271 25.67 -2.98 5.94
C ALA A 271 26.73 -3.29 7.02
N LEU A 272 26.31 -3.64 8.24
CA LEU A 272 27.24 -3.89 9.35
C LEU A 272 27.96 -5.23 9.23
N GLN A 273 27.42 -6.18 8.46
CA GLN A 273 28.03 -7.50 8.22
C GLN A 273 28.63 -7.65 6.83
N ALA A 274 28.06 -6.99 5.83
CA ALA A 274 28.45 -7.09 4.42
C ALA A 274 29.87 -6.61 4.16
N GLU A 275 30.59 -7.29 3.28
CA GLU A 275 31.92 -6.90 2.86
C GLU A 275 31.85 -6.14 1.54
N LEU A 276 32.68 -5.12 1.40
CA LEU A 276 32.72 -4.28 0.20
C LEU A 276 33.37 -5.05 -0.96
N VAL A 277 32.71 -5.03 -2.12
CA VAL A 277 33.09 -5.65 -3.40
C VAL A 277 33.70 -4.63 -4.34
N GLY A 278 33.11 -3.46 -4.42
CA GLY A 278 33.63 -2.36 -5.22
C GLY A 278 32.87 -1.08 -4.98
N ILE A 279 33.33 0.00 -5.60
CA ILE A 279 32.68 1.31 -5.54
C ILE A 279 32.54 1.84 -6.96
N ALA A 280 31.31 2.14 -7.38
CA ALA A 280 31.06 2.81 -8.63
C ALA A 280 31.10 4.34 -8.46
N PHE A 281 31.50 5.04 -9.53
CA PHE A 281 31.53 6.49 -9.58
C PHE A 281 30.99 6.99 -10.91
N SER A 282 30.16 8.03 -10.87
CA SER A 282 29.71 8.79 -12.04
C SER A 282 29.66 10.29 -11.72
N TRP A 283 30.10 11.12 -12.64
CA TRP A 283 30.00 12.59 -12.57
C TRP A 283 29.65 13.23 -13.92
N GLU A 284 29.44 12.40 -14.93
CA GLU A 284 29.02 12.81 -16.26
C GLU A 284 28.07 11.73 -16.79
N GLN A 285 26.92 12.14 -17.33
CA GLN A 285 25.88 11.21 -17.78
C GLN A 285 26.44 10.18 -18.78
N LYS A 286 26.03 8.92 -18.64
CA LYS A 286 26.41 7.78 -19.48
C LYS A 286 27.90 7.44 -19.40
N LYS A 287 28.62 7.90 -18.38
CA LYS A 287 30.03 7.59 -18.14
C LYS A 287 30.30 7.31 -16.68
N GLY A 288 31.17 6.34 -16.40
CA GLY A 288 31.59 6.12 -15.04
C GLY A 288 32.67 5.07 -14.88
N TYR A 289 33.05 4.86 -13.63
CA TYR A 289 34.21 4.06 -13.24
C TYR A 289 33.83 3.12 -12.10
N TYR A 290 34.18 1.85 -12.22
CA TYR A 290 34.05 0.87 -11.14
C TYR A 290 35.40 0.57 -10.50
N LEU A 291 35.57 0.94 -9.23
CA LEU A 291 36.74 0.58 -8.44
C LEU A 291 36.54 -0.83 -7.86
N ALA A 292 37.17 -1.81 -8.50
CA ALA A 292 37.13 -3.19 -8.03
C ALA A 292 38.05 -3.40 -6.83
N LEU A 293 37.52 -4.02 -5.77
CA LEU A 293 38.26 -4.31 -4.55
C LEU A 293 38.50 -5.82 -4.37
N PRO A 294 39.69 -6.20 -3.87
CA PRO A 294 39.99 -7.60 -3.60
C PRO A 294 39.16 -8.13 -2.42
N PRO A 295 38.92 -9.45 -2.35
CA PRO A 295 38.18 -10.05 -1.25
C PRO A 295 38.95 -9.97 0.08
N GLU A 296 40.28 -9.88 0.05
CA GLU A 296 41.07 -9.72 1.27
C GLU A 296 40.89 -8.32 1.87
N ARG A 297 40.22 -8.25 3.03
CA ARG A 297 39.93 -7.00 3.75
C ARG A 297 41.15 -6.08 3.91
N ALA A 298 42.33 -6.62 4.24
CA ALA A 298 43.55 -5.82 4.41
C ALA A 298 44.02 -5.18 3.09
N ALA A 299 43.89 -5.89 1.97
CA ALA A 299 44.24 -5.36 0.65
C ALA A 299 43.21 -4.32 0.17
N ALA A 300 41.92 -4.57 0.44
CA ALA A 300 40.85 -3.61 0.19
C ALA A 300 41.08 -2.31 0.99
N GLN A 301 41.43 -2.42 2.28
CA GLN A 301 41.75 -1.28 3.14
C GLN A 301 42.87 -0.42 2.57
N ILE A 302 43.97 -1.00 2.09
CA ILE A 302 45.09 -0.25 1.50
C ILE A 302 44.63 0.56 0.27
N ILE A 303 43.76 -0.02 -0.56
CA ILE A 303 43.23 0.67 -1.73
C ILE A 303 42.32 1.82 -1.31
N LEU A 304 41.40 1.56 -0.39
CA LEU A 304 40.45 2.53 0.15
C LEU A 304 41.15 3.71 0.83
N GLU A 305 42.25 3.46 1.55
CA GLU A 305 43.07 4.50 2.16
C GLU A 305 43.60 5.50 1.12
N GLY A 306 43.92 5.02 -0.09
CA GLY A 306 44.30 5.86 -1.21
C GLY A 306 43.19 6.80 -1.70
N PHE A 307 41.92 6.45 -1.48
CA PHE A 307 40.75 7.26 -1.84
C PHE A 307 40.22 8.13 -0.68
N ARG A 308 40.80 8.03 0.53
CA ARG A 308 40.47 8.91 1.66
C ARG A 308 40.44 10.40 1.30
N PRO A 309 41.39 10.96 0.52
CA PRO A 309 41.37 12.38 0.15
C PRO A 309 40.12 12.83 -0.61
N PHE A 310 39.43 11.92 -1.30
CA PHE A 310 38.17 12.21 -1.98
C PHE A 310 36.98 12.12 -1.02
N PHE A 311 36.87 11.02 -0.27
CA PHE A 311 35.73 10.81 0.64
C PHE A 311 35.70 11.82 1.78
N GLU A 312 36.84 12.17 2.35
CA GLU A 312 36.95 13.15 3.45
C GLU A 312 37.08 14.60 2.95
N ASN A 313 36.98 14.85 1.65
CA ASN A 313 37.00 16.21 1.13
C ASN A 313 35.73 16.96 1.56
N GLU A 314 35.85 18.16 2.14
CA GLU A 314 34.69 18.95 2.59
C GLU A 314 34.02 19.78 1.49
N GLU A 315 34.64 19.92 0.31
CA GLU A 315 34.16 20.77 -0.79
C GLU A 315 33.43 19.97 -1.87
N ILE A 316 33.86 18.73 -2.13
CA ILE A 316 33.25 17.87 -3.16
C ILE A 316 31.92 17.32 -2.64
N GLU A 317 30.82 17.54 -3.37
CA GLU A 317 29.51 16.95 -3.08
C GLU A 317 29.49 15.46 -3.43
N LYS A 318 28.90 14.64 -2.56
CA LYS A 318 28.72 13.20 -2.78
C LYS A 318 27.25 12.89 -2.99
N ILE A 319 26.94 12.36 -4.16
CA ILE A 319 25.59 11.97 -4.54
C ILE A 319 25.45 10.46 -4.37
N GLY A 320 24.27 10.00 -3.93
CA GLY A 320 23.92 8.59 -3.93
C GLY A 320 22.41 8.37 -3.81
N HIS A 321 22.01 7.11 -3.69
CA HIS A 321 20.64 6.70 -3.46
C HIS A 321 20.62 5.87 -2.18
N ASN A 322 19.92 6.33 -1.14
CA ASN A 322 19.96 5.69 0.18
C ASN A 322 21.39 5.64 0.78
N LEU A 323 22.07 6.78 0.77
CA LEU A 323 23.48 6.96 1.17
C LEU A 323 23.81 6.39 2.54
N LYS A 324 22.84 6.37 3.46
CA LYS A 324 23.01 5.78 4.80
C LYS A 324 23.56 4.34 4.74
N TYR A 325 23.22 3.57 3.72
CA TYR A 325 23.79 2.23 3.52
C TYR A 325 25.29 2.31 3.23
N ASP A 326 25.68 3.08 2.20
CA ASP A 326 27.06 3.24 1.73
C ASP A 326 27.97 3.81 2.83
N LEU A 327 27.49 4.82 3.54
CA LEU A 327 28.21 5.44 4.65
C LEU A 327 28.55 4.43 5.74
N LYS A 328 27.61 3.56 6.13
CA LYS A 328 27.87 2.49 7.11
C LYS A 328 28.87 1.47 6.60
N VAL A 329 28.81 1.11 5.32
CA VAL A 329 29.77 0.18 4.72
C VAL A 329 31.18 0.78 4.75
N LEU A 330 31.35 2.04 4.34
CA LEU A 330 32.64 2.74 4.34
C LEU A 330 33.20 2.95 5.76
N LEU A 331 32.34 3.25 6.74
CA LEU A 331 32.75 3.36 8.15
C LEU A 331 33.42 2.09 8.68
N LYS A 332 33.03 0.90 8.21
CA LYS A 332 33.70 -0.35 8.60
C LYS A 332 35.13 -0.46 8.10
N TYR A 333 35.49 0.30 7.08
CA TYR A 333 36.84 0.40 6.54
C TYR A 333 37.51 1.70 7.03
N ASP A 334 37.08 2.24 8.17
CA ASP A 334 37.62 3.45 8.79
C ASP A 334 37.67 4.66 7.83
N LEU A 335 36.76 4.70 6.85
CA LEU A 335 36.58 5.81 5.92
C LEU A 335 35.34 6.60 6.31
N LYS A 336 35.53 7.90 6.57
CA LYS A 336 34.43 8.83 6.77
C LYS A 336 34.16 9.56 5.47
N VAL A 337 32.88 9.74 5.14
CA VAL A 337 32.48 10.62 4.03
C VAL A 337 32.14 11.98 4.64
N ALA A 338 32.83 13.01 4.17
CA ALA A 338 32.63 14.39 4.59
C ALA A 338 32.13 15.24 3.42
N GLY A 339 31.81 16.51 3.69
CA GLY A 339 31.31 17.45 2.70
C GLY A 339 29.81 17.31 2.42
N PRO A 340 29.30 18.04 1.41
CA PRO A 340 27.89 18.03 1.07
C PRO A 340 27.45 16.64 0.59
N LEU A 341 26.30 16.17 1.09
CA LEU A 341 25.66 14.95 0.64
C LEU A 341 24.42 15.28 -0.18
N TYR A 342 24.09 14.43 -1.15
CA TYR A 342 22.83 14.47 -1.88
C TYR A 342 22.26 13.06 -2.00
N ASP A 343 21.13 12.81 -1.35
CA ASP A 343 20.44 11.52 -1.42
C ASP A 343 19.17 11.65 -2.27
N THR A 344 19.16 10.95 -3.41
CA THR A 344 18.03 10.98 -4.37
C THR A 344 16.76 10.34 -3.81
N MET A 345 16.87 9.35 -2.91
CA MET A 345 15.71 8.73 -2.27
C MET A 345 14.99 9.75 -1.37
N ILE A 346 15.76 10.51 -0.59
CA ILE A 346 15.25 11.57 0.29
C ILE A 346 14.70 12.74 -0.52
N ALA A 347 15.41 13.13 -1.59
CA ALA A 347 14.95 14.19 -2.49
C ALA A 347 13.56 13.86 -3.05
N HIS A 348 13.39 12.65 -3.60
CA HIS A 348 12.11 12.21 -4.14
C HIS A 348 11.02 12.08 -3.06
N TYR A 349 11.35 11.63 -1.85
CA TYR A 349 10.40 11.56 -0.75
C TYR A 349 9.79 12.93 -0.39
N LEU A 350 10.58 14.00 -0.47
CA LEU A 350 10.08 15.36 -0.24
C LEU A 350 9.22 15.90 -1.40
N ILE A 351 9.41 15.39 -2.61
CA ILE A 351 8.61 15.76 -3.79
C ILE A 351 7.27 15.01 -3.76
N ASN A 352 7.31 13.69 -3.57
CA ASN A 352 6.14 12.83 -3.62
C ASN A 352 6.22 11.73 -2.56
N PRO A 353 5.74 11.98 -1.31
CA PRO A 353 5.92 11.06 -0.19
C PRO A 353 5.07 9.77 -0.26
N ASP A 354 4.05 9.72 -1.12
CA ASP A 354 3.15 8.57 -1.24
C ASP A 354 3.64 7.54 -2.27
N MET A 355 4.54 7.94 -3.17
CA MET A 355 5.11 7.07 -4.19
C MET A 355 6.24 6.21 -3.61
N ARG A 356 6.56 5.08 -4.25
CA ARG A 356 7.76 4.31 -3.89
C ARG A 356 9.02 5.05 -4.33
N HIS A 357 10.04 5.07 -3.48
CA HIS A 357 11.28 5.82 -3.73
C HIS A 357 12.47 4.95 -4.14
N ASN A 358 12.27 3.72 -4.62
CA ASN A 358 13.36 2.86 -5.07
C ASN A 358 13.87 3.29 -6.45
N MET A 359 15.19 3.30 -6.64
CA MET A 359 15.85 3.79 -7.85
C MET A 359 15.24 3.23 -9.15
N ASP A 360 14.98 1.93 -9.26
CA ASP A 360 14.41 1.31 -10.46
C ASP A 360 13.08 1.95 -10.88
N ILE A 361 12.18 2.17 -9.91
CA ILE A 361 10.87 2.79 -10.18
C ILE A 361 11.06 4.26 -10.56
N LEU A 362 12.01 4.96 -9.92
CA LEU A 362 12.30 6.35 -10.25
C LEU A 362 12.90 6.50 -11.66
N ALA A 363 13.82 5.62 -12.04
CA ALA A 363 14.41 5.61 -13.37
C ALA A 363 13.35 5.35 -14.45
N GLU A 364 12.46 4.39 -14.23
CA GLU A 364 11.40 4.07 -15.19
C GLU A 364 10.40 5.21 -15.33
N THR A 365 10.13 5.92 -14.24
CA THR A 365 9.11 6.97 -14.18
C THR A 365 9.63 8.28 -14.76
N TYR A 366 10.80 8.73 -14.27
CA TYR A 366 11.31 10.07 -14.57
C TYR A 366 12.30 10.10 -15.74
N LEU A 367 12.95 8.98 -16.04
CA LEU A 367 13.95 8.90 -17.12
C LEU A 367 13.49 8.02 -18.28
N ASN A 368 12.32 7.38 -18.18
CA ASN A 368 11.85 6.37 -19.14
C ASN A 368 12.91 5.29 -19.41
N TYR A 369 13.64 4.90 -18.36
CA TYR A 369 14.76 3.97 -18.40
C TYR A 369 14.53 2.80 -17.45
N SER A 370 14.78 1.57 -17.90
CA SER A 370 14.69 0.36 -17.09
C SER A 370 16.10 -0.14 -16.74
N PRO A 371 16.57 0.05 -15.49
CA PRO A 371 17.87 -0.46 -15.05
C PRO A 371 17.92 -1.99 -15.06
N GLN A 372 19.13 -2.54 -15.10
CA GLN A 372 19.38 -3.96 -14.97
C GLN A 372 18.97 -4.44 -13.57
N SER A 373 18.21 -5.53 -13.48
CA SER A 373 17.84 -6.08 -12.17
C SER A 373 19.00 -6.85 -11.54
N ILE A 374 19.30 -6.58 -10.26
CA ILE A 374 20.26 -7.37 -9.48
C ILE A 374 19.92 -8.87 -9.47
N THR A 375 18.64 -9.23 -9.58
CA THR A 375 18.20 -10.63 -9.60
C THR A 375 18.60 -11.39 -10.86
N GLU A 376 18.93 -10.70 -11.94
CA GLU A 376 19.50 -11.30 -13.15
C GLU A 376 20.97 -11.70 -12.96
N LEU A 377 21.69 -11.00 -12.07
CA LEU A 377 23.09 -11.25 -11.78
C LEU A 377 23.28 -12.32 -10.70
N ILE A 378 22.57 -12.18 -9.58
CA ILE A 378 22.78 -13.03 -8.39
C ILE A 378 21.60 -13.96 -8.08
N GLY A 379 20.55 -13.95 -8.91
CA GLY A 379 19.36 -14.76 -8.72
C GLY A 379 18.33 -14.14 -7.76
N LYS A 380 17.20 -14.85 -7.59
CA LYS A 380 16.08 -14.39 -6.74
C LYS A 380 16.46 -14.36 -5.27
N LYS A 381 15.92 -13.38 -4.55
CA LYS A 381 16.10 -13.22 -3.11
C LYS A 381 15.73 -14.49 -2.35
N GLY A 382 16.64 -14.98 -1.53
CA GLY A 382 16.44 -16.17 -0.68
C GLY A 382 17.75 -16.79 -0.24
N LYS A 383 17.68 -17.95 0.42
CA LYS A 383 18.86 -18.67 0.93
C LYS A 383 19.87 -19.09 -0.15
N ASN A 384 19.45 -19.10 -1.42
CA ASN A 384 20.25 -19.53 -2.56
C ASN A 384 20.65 -18.37 -3.49
N GLN A 385 20.45 -17.12 -3.06
CA GLN A 385 20.92 -15.97 -3.82
C GLN A 385 22.46 -15.93 -3.78
N GLY A 386 23.09 -15.70 -4.94
CA GLY A 386 24.53 -15.54 -5.06
C GLY A 386 25.02 -14.20 -4.49
N SER A 387 26.33 -13.97 -4.54
CA SER A 387 26.95 -12.71 -4.12
C SER A 387 27.43 -11.91 -5.33
N MET A 388 27.43 -10.57 -5.24
CA MET A 388 28.07 -9.72 -6.25
C MET A 388 29.56 -10.04 -6.44
N ARG A 389 30.19 -10.64 -5.42
CA ARG A 389 31.56 -11.13 -5.48
C ARG A 389 31.77 -12.23 -6.54
N ASP A 390 30.75 -13.03 -6.81
CA ASP A 390 30.83 -14.19 -7.71
C ASP A 390 30.53 -13.81 -9.17
N VAL A 391 30.04 -12.59 -9.40
CA VAL A 391 29.68 -12.06 -10.72
C VAL A 391 30.96 -11.67 -11.49
N PRO A 392 31.06 -11.91 -12.81
CA PRO A 392 32.20 -11.44 -13.60
C PRO A 392 32.40 -9.92 -13.51
N LEU A 393 33.66 -9.47 -13.46
CA LEU A 393 33.99 -8.05 -13.26
C LEU A 393 33.33 -7.11 -14.30
N ASP A 394 33.23 -7.56 -15.55
CA ASP A 394 32.58 -6.77 -16.61
C ASP A 394 31.10 -6.52 -16.29
N GLN A 395 30.39 -7.53 -15.79
CA GLN A 395 28.98 -7.42 -15.42
C GLN A 395 28.79 -6.61 -14.13
N GLN A 396 29.67 -6.79 -13.13
CA GLN A 396 29.66 -5.92 -11.93
C GLN A 396 29.84 -4.45 -12.33
N THR A 397 30.76 -4.18 -13.26
CA THR A 397 31.03 -2.82 -13.75
C THR A 397 29.82 -2.23 -14.44
N GLN A 398 29.16 -3.01 -15.30
CA GLN A 398 27.98 -2.57 -16.02
C GLN A 398 26.85 -2.19 -15.05
N TYR A 399 26.55 -3.05 -14.10
CA TYR A 399 25.50 -2.85 -13.11
C TYR A 399 25.80 -1.68 -12.15
N ALA A 400 26.94 -1.73 -11.47
CA ALA A 400 27.25 -0.74 -10.42
C ALA A 400 27.41 0.68 -10.98
N VAL A 401 28.01 0.79 -12.17
CA VAL A 401 28.19 2.11 -12.82
C VAL A 401 26.87 2.62 -13.40
N GLU A 402 25.98 1.73 -13.85
CA GLU A 402 24.61 2.12 -14.21
C GLU A 402 23.88 2.73 -13.01
N ASP A 403 23.92 2.09 -11.83
CA ASP A 403 23.27 2.60 -10.62
C ASP A 403 23.78 4.02 -10.26
N ALA A 404 25.10 4.23 -10.30
CA ALA A 404 25.70 5.54 -10.05
C ALA A 404 25.35 6.58 -11.15
N ASP A 405 25.28 6.18 -12.42
CA ASP A 405 24.93 7.08 -13.52
C ASP A 405 23.45 7.49 -13.50
N ILE A 406 22.56 6.52 -13.33
CA ILE A 406 21.12 6.74 -13.22
C ILE A 406 20.79 7.60 -12.00
N THR A 407 21.45 7.35 -10.86
CA THR A 407 21.32 8.20 -9.67
C THR A 407 21.75 9.65 -9.95
N LEU A 408 22.85 9.86 -10.68
CA LEU A 408 23.28 11.21 -11.11
C LEU A 408 22.25 11.88 -12.03
N GLN A 409 21.64 11.13 -12.95
CA GLN A 409 20.59 11.65 -13.84
C GLN A 409 19.33 12.03 -13.05
N LEU A 410 18.90 11.19 -12.11
CA LEU A 410 17.78 11.47 -11.21
C LEU A 410 18.03 12.70 -10.34
N LYS A 411 19.25 12.89 -9.84
CA LYS A 411 19.64 14.09 -9.09
C LYS A 411 19.37 15.38 -9.88
N HIS A 412 19.77 15.44 -11.15
CA HIS A 412 19.52 16.61 -11.99
C HIS A 412 18.02 16.87 -12.24
N HIS A 413 17.20 15.83 -12.23
CA HIS A 413 15.75 15.95 -12.33
C HIS A 413 15.15 16.51 -11.02
N PHE A 414 15.44 15.84 -9.90
CA PHE A 414 14.89 16.19 -8.59
C PHE A 414 15.38 17.53 -8.06
N GLU A 415 16.56 18.02 -8.45
CA GLU A 415 17.00 19.37 -8.08
C GLU A 415 16.05 20.46 -8.60
N LYS A 416 15.44 20.25 -9.77
CA LYS A 416 14.47 21.19 -10.33
C LYS A 416 13.14 21.08 -9.60
N GLU A 417 12.64 19.87 -9.40
CA GLU A 417 11.37 19.63 -8.73
C GLU A 417 11.39 20.05 -7.25
N LEU A 418 12.49 19.84 -6.53
CA LEU A 418 12.66 20.34 -5.15
C LEU A 418 12.60 21.87 -5.07
N ALA A 419 13.02 22.57 -6.12
CA ALA A 419 12.93 24.02 -6.20
C ALA A 419 11.49 24.46 -6.51
N GLU A 420 10.80 23.75 -7.42
CA GLU A 420 9.40 24.01 -7.76
C GLU A 420 8.44 23.70 -6.60
N ALA A 421 8.73 22.67 -5.81
CA ALA A 421 7.96 22.29 -4.62
C ALA A 421 8.29 23.11 -3.35
N ASP A 422 9.25 24.04 -3.42
CA ASP A 422 9.75 24.85 -2.28
C ASP A 422 10.23 24.03 -1.06
N THR A 423 10.74 22.81 -1.30
CA THR A 423 11.23 21.90 -0.26
C THR A 423 12.76 21.85 -0.13
N THR A 424 13.47 22.63 -0.96
CA THR A 424 14.94 22.67 -0.98
C THR A 424 15.57 23.02 0.38
N ALA A 425 14.97 23.95 1.14
CA ALA A 425 15.50 24.32 2.45
C ALA A 425 15.38 23.17 3.46
N LEU A 426 14.24 22.48 3.49
CA LEU A 426 13.99 21.31 4.33
C LEU A 426 14.98 20.18 4.00
N PHE A 427 15.17 19.91 2.70
CA PHE A 427 16.12 18.92 2.22
C PHE A 427 17.54 19.18 2.74
N LYS A 428 18.05 20.40 2.57
CA LYS A 428 19.44 20.75 2.91
C LYS A 428 19.71 20.93 4.40
N THR A 429 18.76 21.45 5.15
CA THR A 429 18.99 21.85 6.55
C THR A 429 18.53 20.82 7.57
N VAL A 430 17.60 19.94 7.20
CA VAL A 430 17.05 18.93 8.11
C VAL A 430 17.38 17.52 7.63
N GLU A 431 16.92 17.14 6.44
CA GLU A 431 16.96 15.73 6.02
C GLU A 431 18.38 15.24 5.72
N LEU A 432 19.18 16.01 4.97
CA LEU A 432 20.55 15.61 4.63
C LEU A 432 21.50 15.55 5.84
N PRO A 433 21.53 16.55 6.76
CA PRO A 433 22.33 16.42 7.98
C PRO A 433 21.90 15.23 8.85
N LEU A 434 20.61 14.88 8.83
CA LEU A 434 20.09 13.75 9.59
C LEU A 434 20.62 12.40 9.08
N VAL A 435 20.98 12.27 7.80
CA VAL A 435 21.58 11.04 7.24
C VAL A 435 22.84 10.64 8.00
N GLN A 436 23.74 11.58 8.26
CA GLN A 436 24.98 11.30 8.99
C GLN A 436 24.71 10.94 10.45
N VAL A 437 23.80 11.66 11.11
CA VAL A 437 23.43 11.38 12.51
C VAL A 437 22.82 9.98 12.65
N LEU A 438 21.90 9.60 11.75
CA LEU A 438 21.32 8.27 11.77
C LEU A 438 22.35 7.19 11.44
N THR A 439 23.25 7.45 10.48
CA THR A 439 24.38 6.56 10.17
C THR A 439 25.20 6.25 11.43
N ASP A 440 25.60 7.28 12.17
CA ASP A 440 26.41 7.15 13.38
C ASP A 440 25.65 6.41 14.51
N MET A 441 24.37 6.73 14.69
CA MET A 441 23.50 6.05 15.67
C MET A 441 23.33 4.56 15.36
N GLU A 442 23.09 4.22 14.09
CA GLU A 442 22.94 2.83 13.65
C GLU A 442 24.25 2.06 13.75
N ALA A 443 25.39 2.69 13.44
CA ALA A 443 26.71 2.08 13.54
C ALA A 443 27.12 1.81 15.00
N GLU A 444 26.82 2.73 15.92
CA GLU A 444 27.09 2.56 17.36
C GLU A 444 26.20 1.46 17.97
N GLY A 445 24.89 1.47 17.66
CA GLY A 445 23.93 0.52 18.20
C GLY A 445 23.70 0.62 19.72
N ILE A 446 22.91 -0.29 20.29
CA ILE A 446 22.47 -0.26 21.69
C ILE A 446 22.91 -1.54 22.42
N ASN A 447 23.44 -1.39 23.64
CA ASN A 447 23.81 -2.52 24.50
C ASN A 447 22.56 -3.16 25.14
N LEU A 448 22.55 -4.49 25.25
CA LEU A 448 21.46 -5.24 25.84
C LEU A 448 21.94 -6.10 27.03
N ASN A 449 21.25 -6.01 28.17
CA ASN A 449 21.47 -6.93 29.28
C ASN A 449 20.75 -8.27 29.03
N VAL A 450 21.41 -9.17 28.31
CA VAL A 450 20.88 -10.49 27.95
C VAL A 450 20.51 -11.34 29.17
N LYS A 451 21.23 -11.21 30.29
CA LYS A 451 20.95 -11.98 31.50
C LYS A 451 19.61 -11.57 32.10
N PHE A 452 19.39 -10.26 32.22
CA PHE A 452 18.15 -9.71 32.72
C PHE A 452 16.95 -10.13 31.84
N LEU A 453 17.06 -10.03 30.50
CA LEU A 453 15.98 -10.48 29.61
C LEU A 453 15.68 -11.97 29.75
N LYS A 454 16.69 -12.83 29.96
CA LYS A 454 16.46 -14.26 30.20
C LYS A 454 15.75 -14.53 31.53
N GLU A 455 16.00 -13.72 32.55
CA GLU A 455 15.28 -13.80 33.82
C GLU A 455 13.85 -13.30 33.67
N LEU A 456 13.66 -12.16 33.01
CA LEU A 456 12.35 -11.59 32.71
C LEU A 456 11.50 -12.55 31.87
N SER A 457 12.09 -13.22 30.88
CA SER A 457 11.42 -14.27 30.08
C SER A 457 10.84 -15.38 30.96
N LYS A 458 11.57 -15.83 31.99
CA LYS A 458 11.05 -16.85 32.92
C LYS A 458 9.85 -16.33 33.71
N THR A 459 9.94 -15.09 34.20
CA THR A 459 8.85 -14.44 34.95
C THR A 459 7.61 -14.26 34.06
N LEU A 460 7.78 -13.74 32.85
CA LEU A 460 6.68 -13.55 31.90
C LEU A 460 6.04 -14.87 31.50
N ASN A 461 6.82 -15.92 31.23
CA ASN A 461 6.26 -17.24 30.91
C ASN A 461 5.50 -17.86 32.08
N ALA A 462 5.92 -17.60 33.32
CA ALA A 462 5.17 -18.01 34.51
C ALA A 462 3.83 -17.27 34.60
N ASP A 463 3.82 -15.95 34.43
CA ASP A 463 2.61 -15.12 34.45
C ASP A 463 1.64 -15.50 33.32
N ILE A 464 2.16 -15.71 32.10
CA ILE A 464 1.40 -16.18 30.94
C ILE A 464 0.75 -17.53 31.23
N SER A 465 1.49 -18.46 31.84
CA SER A 465 0.97 -19.80 32.18
C SER A 465 -0.11 -19.76 33.27
N ILE A 466 -0.01 -18.83 34.22
CA ILE A 466 -1.03 -18.62 35.26
C ILE A 466 -2.30 -18.07 34.62
N LEU A 467 -2.18 -16.99 33.84
CA LEU A 467 -3.32 -16.38 33.13
C LEU A 467 -4.00 -17.37 32.18
N GLU A 468 -3.22 -18.17 31.47
CA GLU A 468 -3.75 -19.19 30.55
C GLU A 468 -4.59 -20.24 31.30
N LYS A 469 -4.11 -20.73 32.45
CA LYS A 469 -4.88 -21.66 33.30
C LYS A 469 -6.15 -21.00 33.82
N ASP A 470 -6.07 -19.78 34.33
CA ASP A 470 -7.23 -19.04 34.85
C ASP A 470 -8.30 -18.84 33.76
N ILE A 471 -7.89 -18.57 32.50
CA ILE A 471 -8.81 -18.43 31.38
C ILE A 471 -9.44 -19.80 31.03
N PHE A 472 -8.66 -20.88 31.01
CA PHE A 472 -9.20 -22.21 30.71
C PHE A 472 -10.16 -22.73 31.77
N GLU A 473 -9.89 -22.45 33.05
CA GLU A 473 -10.81 -22.79 34.15
C GLU A 473 -12.14 -22.05 34.04
N GLU A 474 -12.10 -20.77 33.66
CA GLU A 474 -13.31 -19.94 33.48
C GLU A 474 -14.15 -20.37 32.26
N VAL A 475 -13.51 -20.85 31.18
CA VAL A 475 -14.18 -21.34 29.96
C VAL A 475 -14.61 -22.81 30.05
N GLY A 476 -13.92 -23.61 30.87
CA GLY A 476 -14.14 -25.05 31.03
C GLY A 476 -13.59 -25.90 29.89
N GLU A 477 -12.73 -25.37 29.02
CA GLU A 477 -12.02 -26.13 27.99
C GLU A 477 -10.69 -25.48 27.61
N THR A 478 -9.80 -26.27 27.00
CA THR A 478 -8.51 -25.79 26.51
C THR A 478 -8.58 -25.47 25.03
N PHE A 479 -7.95 -24.39 24.63
CA PHE A 479 -7.88 -23.95 23.23
C PHE A 479 -6.65 -23.06 23.02
N ASN A 480 -6.31 -22.78 21.76
CA ASN A 480 -5.18 -21.91 21.45
C ASN A 480 -5.60 -20.43 21.53
N LEU A 481 -5.20 -19.75 22.62
CA LEU A 481 -5.44 -18.32 22.86
C LEU A 481 -4.77 -17.41 21.81
N ALA A 482 -3.68 -17.87 21.17
CA ALA A 482 -3.01 -17.12 20.10
C ALA A 482 -3.77 -17.19 18.77
N SER A 483 -4.74 -18.09 18.62
CA SER A 483 -5.52 -18.27 17.38
C SER A 483 -6.78 -17.39 17.40
N PRO A 484 -6.86 -16.33 16.58
CA PRO A 484 -8.04 -15.46 16.53
C PRO A 484 -9.33 -16.20 16.18
N LYS A 485 -9.21 -17.26 15.37
CA LYS A 485 -10.33 -18.10 14.95
C LYS A 485 -10.90 -18.90 16.13
N GLN A 486 -10.05 -19.58 16.90
CA GLN A 486 -10.51 -20.37 18.04
C GLN A 486 -11.04 -19.46 19.13
N LEU A 487 -10.31 -18.40 19.47
CA LEU A 487 -10.76 -17.41 20.46
C LEU A 487 -12.12 -16.79 20.09
N GLY A 488 -12.33 -16.45 18.82
CA GLY A 488 -13.59 -15.90 18.36
C GLY A 488 -14.79 -16.82 18.58
N VAL A 489 -14.62 -18.13 18.34
CA VAL A 489 -15.68 -19.13 18.58
C VAL A 489 -16.02 -19.22 20.07
N ILE A 490 -15.01 -19.24 20.93
CA ILE A 490 -15.21 -19.27 22.39
C ILE A 490 -15.99 -18.05 22.88
N LEU A 491 -15.53 -16.84 22.51
CA LEU A 491 -16.12 -15.60 23.00
C LEU A 491 -17.53 -15.36 22.47
N PHE A 492 -17.80 -15.67 21.20
CA PHE A 492 -19.03 -15.24 20.55
C PHE A 492 -20.06 -16.34 20.29
N GLU A 493 -19.64 -17.61 20.16
CA GLU A 493 -20.59 -18.73 19.98
C GLU A 493 -20.91 -19.42 21.32
N LYS A 494 -19.88 -19.68 22.13
CA LYS A 494 -20.05 -20.42 23.39
C LYS A 494 -20.46 -19.49 24.54
N LEU A 495 -19.67 -18.45 24.80
CA LEU A 495 -19.93 -17.49 25.88
C LEU A 495 -20.98 -16.44 25.50
N LYS A 496 -21.26 -16.28 24.19
CA LYS A 496 -22.27 -15.35 23.66
C LYS A 496 -22.19 -13.95 24.27
N LEU A 497 -20.97 -13.40 24.35
CA LEU A 497 -20.73 -12.10 24.98
C LEU A 497 -21.40 -10.93 24.24
N VAL A 498 -21.77 -11.12 22.97
CA VAL A 498 -22.44 -10.10 22.14
C VAL A 498 -23.46 -10.77 21.23
N ASP A 499 -24.66 -10.21 21.12
CA ASP A 499 -25.74 -10.75 20.27
C ASP A 499 -25.42 -10.71 18.77
N LYS A 500 -24.64 -9.71 18.33
CA LYS A 500 -24.25 -9.51 16.92
C LYS A 500 -22.74 -9.23 16.81
N PRO A 501 -21.89 -10.26 16.91
CA PRO A 501 -20.45 -10.10 16.84
C PRO A 501 -20.00 -9.71 15.43
N LYS A 502 -19.12 -8.72 15.34
CA LYS A 502 -18.55 -8.26 14.06
C LYS A 502 -17.65 -9.33 13.46
N LYS A 503 -17.83 -9.65 12.17
CA LYS A 503 -16.99 -10.60 11.43
C LYS A 503 -16.01 -9.86 10.51
N THR A 504 -14.87 -10.48 10.26
CA THR A 504 -13.86 -10.07 9.29
C THR A 504 -14.30 -10.43 7.87
N LYS A 505 -13.63 -9.90 6.85
CA LYS A 505 -13.91 -10.20 5.42
C LYS A 505 -13.84 -11.70 5.08
N THR A 506 -13.11 -12.48 5.87
CA THR A 506 -12.96 -13.94 5.73
C THR A 506 -14.01 -14.73 6.53
N GLY A 507 -15.00 -14.05 7.12
CA GLY A 507 -16.10 -14.66 7.88
C GLY A 507 -15.76 -15.05 9.33
N GLN A 508 -14.52 -14.83 9.79
CA GLN A 508 -14.11 -15.11 11.18
C GLN A 508 -14.55 -13.98 12.11
N TYR A 509 -14.91 -14.29 13.36
CA TYR A 509 -15.21 -13.24 14.35
C TYR A 509 -13.99 -12.35 14.59
N SER A 510 -14.23 -11.04 14.64
CA SER A 510 -13.18 -10.08 14.86
C SER A 510 -12.81 -10.07 16.35
N THR A 511 -11.56 -10.44 16.64
CA THR A 511 -10.96 -10.35 17.98
C THR A 511 -9.92 -9.24 18.03
N ALA A 512 -10.14 -8.16 17.29
CA ALA A 512 -9.24 -7.01 17.28
C ALA A 512 -9.21 -6.31 18.65
N GLU A 513 -8.10 -5.63 18.96
CA GLU A 513 -7.85 -5.04 20.29
C GLU A 513 -8.89 -3.98 20.66
N ASP A 514 -9.38 -3.20 19.69
CA ASP A 514 -10.45 -2.22 19.86
C ASP A 514 -11.78 -2.86 20.31
N ILE A 515 -12.17 -3.97 19.71
CA ILE A 515 -13.39 -4.70 20.04
C ILE A 515 -13.27 -5.32 21.43
N LEU A 516 -12.16 -6.02 21.70
CA LEU A 516 -11.94 -6.65 22.98
C LEU A 516 -11.83 -5.62 24.11
N SER A 517 -11.25 -4.44 23.86
CA SER A 517 -11.14 -3.36 24.85
C SER A 517 -12.50 -2.75 25.22
N TYR A 518 -13.46 -2.77 24.31
CA TYR A 518 -14.84 -2.38 24.63
C TYR A 518 -15.49 -3.44 25.55
N LEU A 519 -15.33 -4.72 25.20
CA LEU A 519 -15.93 -5.85 25.93
C LEU A 519 -15.28 -6.11 27.30
N SER A 520 -14.02 -5.74 27.49
CA SER A 520 -13.31 -5.93 28.76
C SER A 520 -13.90 -5.15 29.93
N LYS A 521 -14.70 -4.10 29.65
CA LYS A 521 -15.40 -3.32 30.68
C LYS A 521 -16.54 -4.11 31.34
N GLU A 522 -17.14 -5.03 30.61
CA GLU A 522 -18.33 -5.79 31.04
C GLU A 522 -17.97 -7.25 31.37
N HIS A 523 -16.90 -7.77 30.77
CA HIS A 523 -16.51 -9.18 30.87
C HIS A 523 -15.06 -9.35 31.39
N PRO A 524 -14.89 -9.82 32.64
CA PRO A 524 -13.57 -10.05 33.23
C PRO A 524 -12.66 -10.97 32.42
N ILE A 525 -13.22 -12.02 31.80
CA ILE A 525 -12.48 -12.92 30.93
C ILE A 525 -11.80 -12.20 29.76
N VAL A 526 -12.45 -11.18 29.18
CA VAL A 526 -11.87 -10.43 28.06
C VAL A 526 -10.71 -9.55 28.53
N ALA A 527 -10.78 -9.01 29.75
CA ALA A 527 -9.66 -8.29 30.35
C ALA A 527 -8.43 -9.20 30.54
N LYS A 528 -8.62 -10.43 31.06
CA LYS A 528 -7.55 -11.43 31.19
C LYS A 528 -6.95 -11.81 29.84
N ILE A 529 -7.77 -11.98 28.80
CA ILE A 529 -7.29 -12.29 27.44
C ILE A 529 -6.44 -11.15 26.87
N LEU A 530 -6.85 -9.89 27.05
CA LEU A 530 -6.08 -8.73 26.62
C LEU A 530 -4.73 -8.65 27.34
N GLU A 531 -4.72 -8.90 28.65
CA GLU A 531 -3.49 -8.96 29.44
C GLU A 531 -2.57 -10.09 28.95
N TRP A 532 -3.10 -11.30 28.76
CA TRP A 532 -2.36 -12.44 28.22
C TRP A 532 -1.74 -12.12 26.85
N ARG A 533 -2.50 -11.49 25.93
CA ARG A 533 -1.98 -11.06 24.62
C ARG A 533 -0.88 -10.02 24.73
N SER A 534 -1.03 -9.07 25.65
CA SER A 534 0.00 -8.05 25.91
C SER A 534 1.30 -8.69 26.40
N LEU A 535 1.23 -9.61 27.37
CA LEU A 535 2.40 -10.32 27.89
C LEU A 535 3.03 -11.22 26.84
N GLN A 536 2.23 -11.97 26.07
CA GLN A 536 2.74 -12.83 25.02
C GLN A 536 3.40 -12.04 23.88
N LYS A 537 2.83 -10.89 23.50
CA LYS A 537 3.47 -9.98 22.54
C LYS A 537 4.79 -9.45 23.08
N LEU A 538 4.83 -9.05 24.36
CA LEU A 538 6.05 -8.56 25.01
C LEU A 538 7.15 -9.62 25.00
N GLU A 539 6.79 -10.86 25.35
CA GLU A 539 7.70 -12.00 25.41
C GLU A 539 8.24 -12.38 24.01
N ASN A 540 7.34 -12.60 23.05
CA ASN A 540 7.71 -13.09 21.72
C ASN A 540 8.41 -12.02 20.87
N THR A 541 7.98 -10.75 20.99
CA THR A 541 8.47 -9.67 20.10
C THR A 541 9.72 -9.00 20.65
N TYR A 542 9.90 -8.96 21.97
CA TYR A 542 11.01 -8.21 22.57
C TYR A 542 11.92 -9.08 23.42
N VAL A 543 11.40 -9.73 24.46
CA VAL A 543 12.25 -10.37 25.47
C VAL A 543 13.00 -11.58 24.92
N SER A 544 12.33 -12.42 24.12
CA SER A 544 12.95 -13.59 23.48
C SER A 544 13.62 -13.27 22.14
N ALA A 545 13.15 -12.24 21.42
CA ALA A 545 13.64 -11.90 20.07
C ALA A 545 14.88 -11.00 20.08
N LEU A 546 14.90 -9.93 20.89
CA LEU A 546 16.01 -8.95 20.92
C LEU A 546 17.39 -9.59 21.17
N PRO A 547 17.53 -10.63 22.02
CA PRO A 547 18.82 -11.32 22.17
C PRO A 547 19.32 -12.00 20.89
N ASN A 548 18.43 -12.39 19.98
CA ASN A 548 18.79 -13.00 18.69
C ASN A 548 19.21 -11.97 17.64
N ASP A 549 18.83 -10.70 17.83
CA ASP A 549 19.20 -9.58 16.95
C ASP A 549 20.56 -8.95 17.31
N LEU A 550 21.28 -9.52 18.27
CA LEU A 550 22.62 -9.06 18.64
C LEU A 550 23.60 -9.33 17.52
N ASN A 551 24.26 -8.27 17.05
CA ASN A 551 25.34 -8.40 16.09
C ASN A 551 26.51 -9.18 16.73
N PRO A 552 27.04 -10.22 16.04
CA PRO A 552 28.06 -11.10 16.61
C PRO A 552 29.39 -10.39 16.89
N ASN A 553 29.70 -9.30 16.18
CA ASN A 553 30.96 -8.58 16.28
C ASN A 553 30.92 -7.50 17.38
N THR A 554 29.86 -6.69 17.40
CA THR A 554 29.73 -5.56 18.35
C THR A 554 29.08 -5.97 19.67
N LYS A 555 28.33 -7.09 19.69
CA LYS A 555 27.47 -7.51 20.81
C LYS A 555 26.43 -6.46 21.19
N ARG A 556 25.96 -5.69 20.20
CA ARG A 556 24.94 -4.65 20.32
C ARG A 556 23.82 -4.89 19.32
N ILE A 557 22.67 -4.27 19.56
CA ILE A 557 21.53 -4.24 18.65
C ILE A 557 21.68 -3.02 17.74
N HIS A 558 21.50 -3.22 16.44
CA HIS A 558 21.62 -2.17 15.43
C HIS A 558 20.31 -2.05 14.65
N THR A 559 19.40 -1.22 15.16
CA THR A 559 18.14 -0.91 14.45
C THR A 559 18.43 -0.07 13.19
N VAL A 560 17.53 -0.10 12.22
CA VAL A 560 17.58 0.74 11.02
C VAL A 560 16.44 1.77 11.08
N TYR A 561 16.79 3.05 11.05
CA TYR A 561 15.88 4.19 11.08
C TYR A 561 15.55 4.67 9.66
N ASN A 562 14.31 4.52 9.20
CA ASN A 562 13.94 4.97 7.85
C ASN A 562 13.34 6.39 7.88
N GLN A 563 13.90 7.27 7.05
CA GLN A 563 13.40 8.65 6.83
C GLN A 563 12.23 8.69 5.84
N ALA A 564 12.35 7.97 4.72
CA ALA A 564 11.42 8.02 3.59
C ALA A 564 10.38 6.88 3.62
N VAL A 565 9.53 6.83 4.66
CA VAL A 565 8.47 5.79 4.77
C VAL A 565 7.12 6.37 5.18
N ALA A 566 7.06 7.12 6.28
CA ALA A 566 5.79 7.58 6.82
C ALA A 566 5.49 8.99 6.32
N ALA A 567 4.45 9.18 5.52
CA ALA A 567 4.04 10.49 4.97
C ALA A 567 3.96 11.65 5.98
N THR A 568 3.81 11.35 7.28
CA THR A 568 3.91 12.33 8.38
C THR A 568 5.30 12.92 8.64
N GLY A 569 6.37 12.41 8.00
CA GLY A 569 7.76 12.81 8.24
C GLY A 569 8.42 12.19 9.47
N ARG A 570 7.74 11.28 10.20
CA ARG A 570 8.34 10.59 11.35
C ARG A 570 9.27 9.48 10.92
N LEU A 571 10.41 9.36 11.60
CA LEU A 571 11.27 8.19 11.49
C LEU A 571 10.50 6.91 11.84
N SER A 572 10.76 5.84 11.11
CA SER A 572 10.38 4.47 11.51
C SER A 572 11.62 3.67 11.90
N SER A 573 11.47 2.61 12.68
CA SER A 573 12.58 1.76 13.13
C SER A 573 12.28 0.30 12.79
N ASN A 574 13.22 -0.40 12.17
CA ASN A 574 13.11 -1.80 11.78
C ASN A 574 14.37 -2.60 12.19
N ASN A 575 14.23 -3.92 12.31
CA ASN A 575 15.32 -4.87 12.56
C ASN A 575 16.23 -4.53 13.76
N PRO A 576 15.71 -4.42 14.99
CA PRO A 576 14.31 -4.58 15.43
C PRO A 576 13.55 -3.25 15.44
N ASN A 577 12.21 -3.33 15.48
CA ASN A 577 11.37 -2.14 15.63
C ASN A 577 11.28 -1.73 17.11
N LEU A 578 12.02 -0.68 17.47
CA LEU A 578 12.10 -0.20 18.85
C LEU A 578 10.93 0.72 19.24
N GLN A 579 10.18 1.25 18.27
CA GLN A 579 9.07 2.18 18.53
C GLN A 579 7.84 1.51 19.12
N ASN A 580 7.68 0.21 18.88
CA ASN A 580 6.53 -0.55 19.32
C ASN A 580 6.67 -1.09 20.76
N ILE A 581 7.78 -0.83 21.46
CA ILE A 581 7.98 -1.27 22.85
C ILE A 581 6.96 -0.54 23.75
N PRO A 582 6.10 -1.25 24.49
CA PRO A 582 5.07 -0.62 25.31
C PRO A 582 5.64 0.35 26.36
N ILE A 583 5.20 1.61 26.35
CA ILE A 583 5.72 2.65 27.26
C ILE A 583 4.92 2.81 28.57
N ARG A 584 3.63 2.46 28.56
CA ARG A 584 2.68 2.74 29.67
C ARG A 584 2.51 1.60 30.66
N THR A 585 3.08 0.43 30.40
CA THR A 585 2.92 -0.75 31.27
C THR A 585 4.14 -0.96 32.14
N PRO A 586 4.00 -1.43 33.40
CA PRO A 586 5.15 -1.77 34.25
C PRO A 586 6.08 -2.78 33.59
N ARG A 587 5.54 -3.84 32.97
CA ARG A 587 6.33 -4.83 32.22
C ARG A 587 7.06 -4.23 31.01
N GLY A 588 6.46 -3.27 30.31
CA GLY A 588 7.13 -2.54 29.23
C GLY A 588 8.20 -1.56 29.73
N GLN A 589 8.09 -1.08 30.97
CA GLN A 589 9.18 -0.36 31.64
C GLN A 589 10.34 -1.30 32.00
N GLU A 590 10.06 -2.53 32.45
CA GLU A 590 11.11 -3.51 32.74
C GLU A 590 11.92 -3.91 31.49
N VAL A 591 11.28 -3.99 30.32
CA VAL A 591 11.97 -4.31 29.05
C VAL A 591 12.93 -3.20 28.59
N ARG A 592 12.68 -1.94 28.96
CA ARG A 592 13.52 -0.79 28.60
C ARG A 592 14.62 -0.59 29.61
#